data_AF-A0A923WVJ2-F1
#
_entry.id   AF-A0A923WVJ2-F1
#
_cell.length_a   1.000
_cell.length_b   1.000
_cell.length_c   1.000
_cell.angle_alpha   90.00
_cell.angle_beta   90.00
_cell.angle_gamma   90.00
#
_symmetry.space_group_name_H-M   'P 1'
#
loop_
_entity.id
_entity.type
_entity.pdbx_description
1 polymer ?
#
loop_
_entity_poly.entity_id
_entity_poly.type
_entity_poly.pdbx_seq_one_letter_code
_entity_poly.pdbx_strand_id
1 'polypeptide(L)'
;MKIQFVVSAVALLTLASCQIETKREEPTIKASANKPLVDPKYSLTQDRSEFDRLRESVPEEKKQANDEKALFAEWTVELKKSPADVREKFDNLVRKKRDLFNKDMTKTREQFTKSLEKKRADFLKDLESKRKDFANQKKSRDEKNDFFNELDGQRRDYFSEEKEKREEFEANVRDQRKNFEDYMAEKRAGFNSEMKSYTEKYNLKQAELKKQ
;
A
#
# COMPACT_ATOMS: atom_id res chain seq x y z
N MET A 1 14.80 13.66 65.00
CA MET A 1 15.85 14.44 65.68
C MET A 1 16.58 15.27 64.64
N LYS A 2 16.56 16.61 64.80
CA LYS A 2 17.35 17.57 64.01
C LYS A 2 18.56 17.97 64.86
N ILE A 3 19.77 17.95 64.30
CA ILE A 3 20.92 18.73 64.82
C ILE A 3 21.69 19.27 63.60
N GLN A 4 21.73 20.60 63.50
CA GLN A 4 22.62 21.40 62.64
C GLN A 4 23.95 21.67 63.38
N PHE A 5 25.02 21.97 62.63
CA PHE A 5 26.14 22.93 62.88
C PHE A 5 27.30 22.50 61.95
N VAL A 6 27.79 23.20 60.91
CA VAL A 6 28.14 24.61 60.62
C VAL A 6 29.54 25.00 61.15
N VAL A 7 30.47 25.16 60.17
CA VAL A 7 31.77 25.89 60.10
C VAL A 7 33.00 25.36 60.86
N SER A 8 34.09 25.05 60.14
CA SER A 8 35.29 25.93 60.06
C SER A 8 36.44 25.34 59.24
N ALA A 9 37.05 26.22 58.46
CA ALA A 9 38.15 26.02 57.54
C ALA A 9 39.51 26.30 58.20
N VAL A 10 40.55 25.54 57.82
CA VAL A 10 41.99 25.91 57.84
C VAL A 10 42.66 24.98 56.81
N ALA A 11 42.96 25.42 55.58
CA ALA A 11 44.13 26.16 55.12
C ALA A 11 45.44 25.32 54.97
N LEU A 12 45.84 25.24 53.69
CA LEU A 12 47.19 25.35 53.13
C LEU A 12 48.20 24.17 53.09
N LEU A 13 48.88 24.16 51.93
CA LEU A 13 50.26 23.74 51.61
C LEU A 13 50.49 22.40 50.89
N THR A 14 50.36 22.51 49.57
CA THR A 14 51.41 22.24 48.56
C THR A 14 52.22 20.96 48.67
N LEU A 15 51.99 20.03 47.73
CA LEU A 15 53.08 19.34 47.05
C LEU A 15 52.83 19.35 45.54
N ALA A 16 53.74 20.04 44.85
CA ALA A 16 53.84 20.12 43.42
C ALA A 16 54.24 18.74 42.85
N SER A 17 53.29 18.04 42.25
CA SER A 17 53.58 16.93 41.34
C SER A 17 53.70 17.49 39.93
N CYS A 18 54.93 17.51 39.42
CA CYS A 18 55.25 17.75 38.01
C CYS A 18 54.46 16.77 37.13
N GLN A 19 53.33 17.23 36.57
CA GLN A 19 52.73 16.60 35.41
C GLN A 19 53.56 17.02 34.19
N ILE A 20 54.43 16.12 33.74
CA ILE A 20 54.99 16.16 32.39
C ILE A 20 53.81 15.88 31.45
N GLU A 21 53.23 16.96 30.93
CA GLU A 21 52.22 16.93 29.88
C GLU A 21 52.94 16.57 28.58
N THR A 22 53.16 15.28 28.34
CA THR A 22 53.42 14.81 26.98
C THR A 22 52.14 15.05 26.19
N LYS A 23 52.03 16.21 25.55
CA LYS A 23 51.13 16.41 24.42
C LYS A 23 51.49 15.38 23.36
N ARG A 24 50.87 14.21 23.46
CA ARG A 24 50.69 13.34 22.32
C ARG A 24 49.75 14.12 21.41
N GLU A 25 50.30 14.70 20.35
CA GLU A 25 49.48 15.14 19.23
C GLU A 25 48.73 13.90 18.76
N GLU A 26 47.47 13.78 19.17
CA GLU A 26 46.55 12.95 18.43
C GLU A 26 46.60 13.49 16.99
N PRO A 27 46.85 12.64 15.98
CA PRO A 27 46.67 13.08 14.62
C PRO A 27 45.21 13.50 14.52
N THR A 28 44.97 14.81 14.52
CA THR A 28 43.70 15.37 14.11
C THR A 28 43.54 14.96 12.66
N ILE A 29 42.91 13.80 12.45
CA ILE A 29 42.24 13.49 11.20
C ILE A 29 41.14 14.53 11.14
N LYS A 30 41.48 15.69 10.58
CA LYS A 30 40.52 16.67 10.09
C LYS A 30 39.66 15.87 9.14
N ALA A 31 38.49 15.44 9.62
CA ALA A 31 37.44 14.87 8.80
C ALA A 31 37.14 15.92 7.73
N SER A 32 37.75 15.74 6.56
CA SER A 32 37.46 16.54 5.39
C SER A 32 36.01 16.25 5.05
N ALA A 33 35.11 17.13 5.49
CA ALA A 33 33.68 16.90 5.56
C ALA A 33 32.97 16.81 4.19
N ASN A 34 33.69 16.59 3.08
CA ASN A 34 33.12 16.52 1.74
C ASN A 34 33.95 15.74 0.70
N LYS A 35 34.88 14.85 1.12
CA LYS A 35 35.47 13.89 0.17
C LYS A 35 34.67 12.58 0.24
N PRO A 36 34.07 12.11 -0.87
CA PRO A 36 33.36 10.84 -0.85
C PRO A 36 34.33 9.74 -0.41
N LEU A 37 33.87 8.83 0.46
CA LEU A 37 34.67 7.73 1.01
C LEU A 37 35.29 6.83 -0.07
N VAL A 38 34.69 6.83 -1.25
CA VAL A 38 35.10 6.05 -2.42
C VAL A 38 35.04 6.97 -3.64
N ASP A 39 36.04 6.89 -4.52
CA ASP A 39 36.07 7.62 -5.79
C ASP A 39 34.78 7.32 -6.59
N PRO A 40 34.11 8.35 -7.18
CA PRO A 40 32.92 8.17 -8.01
C PRO A 40 33.03 7.06 -9.08
N LYS A 41 34.25 6.78 -9.59
CA LYS A 41 34.52 5.69 -10.53
C LYS A 41 34.22 4.29 -9.96
N TYR A 42 34.34 4.11 -8.65
CA TYR A 42 34.05 2.86 -7.95
C TYR A 42 32.77 2.94 -7.11
N SER A 43 31.99 4.02 -7.29
CA SER A 43 30.75 4.22 -6.56
C SER A 43 29.59 3.53 -7.27
N LEU A 44 28.87 2.68 -6.53
CA LEU A 44 27.63 2.02 -6.98
C LEU A 44 26.49 3.01 -7.29
N THR A 45 26.70 4.30 -7.11
CA THR A 45 25.70 5.33 -7.43
C THR A 45 25.40 5.39 -8.93
N GLN A 46 26.42 5.20 -9.79
CA GLN A 46 26.22 5.15 -11.24
C GLN A 46 25.38 3.92 -11.61
N ASP A 47 25.77 2.74 -11.10
CA ASP A 47 25.02 1.50 -11.31
C ASP A 47 23.58 1.60 -10.84
N ARG A 48 23.31 2.21 -9.68
CA ARG A 48 21.93 2.44 -9.18
C ARG A 48 21.12 3.31 -10.13
N SER A 49 21.71 4.40 -10.64
CA SER A 49 21.03 5.28 -11.60
C SER A 49 20.79 4.61 -12.95
N GLU A 50 21.68 3.72 -13.37
CA GLU A 50 21.48 2.90 -14.57
C GLU A 50 20.41 1.83 -14.36
N PHE A 51 20.36 1.21 -13.18
CA PHE A 51 19.29 0.29 -12.80
C PHE A 51 17.92 0.98 -12.77
N ASP A 52 17.83 2.20 -12.28
CA ASP A 52 16.58 2.96 -12.26
C ASP A 52 16.12 3.28 -13.70
N ARG A 53 17.04 3.68 -14.59
CA ARG A 53 16.75 3.87 -16.02
C ARG A 53 16.31 2.57 -16.72
N LEU A 54 16.96 1.45 -16.41
CA LEU A 54 16.55 0.15 -16.92
C LEU A 54 15.16 -0.23 -16.39
N ARG A 55 14.85 0.10 -15.14
CA ARG A 55 13.55 -0.15 -14.52
C ARG A 55 12.44 0.67 -15.17
N GLU A 56 12.70 1.88 -15.67
CA GLU A 56 11.71 2.66 -16.42
C GLU A 56 11.19 1.92 -17.66
N SER A 57 12.05 1.18 -18.36
CA SER A 57 11.69 0.41 -19.56
C SER A 57 10.91 -0.89 -19.28
N VAL A 58 10.82 -1.31 -18.01
CA VAL A 58 10.14 -2.56 -17.64
C VAL A 58 8.63 -2.31 -17.52
N PRO A 59 7.77 -3.17 -18.13
CA PRO A 59 6.32 -3.09 -17.94
C PRO A 59 5.91 -3.19 -16.48
N GLU A 60 4.87 -2.44 -16.09
CA GLU A 60 4.41 -2.34 -14.70
C GLU A 60 4.02 -3.70 -14.09
N GLU A 61 3.40 -4.58 -14.88
CA GLU A 61 3.07 -5.94 -14.48
C GLU A 61 4.31 -6.75 -14.07
N LYS A 62 5.41 -6.60 -14.82
CA LYS A 62 6.67 -7.28 -14.51
C LYS A 62 7.36 -6.67 -13.29
N LYS A 63 7.23 -5.36 -13.07
CA LYS A 63 7.73 -4.71 -11.85
C LYS A 63 7.03 -5.27 -10.61
N GLN A 64 5.70 -5.32 -10.63
CA GLN A 64 4.91 -5.87 -9.52
C GLN A 64 5.25 -7.33 -9.25
N ALA A 65 5.35 -8.17 -10.29
CA ALA A 65 5.75 -9.56 -10.14
C ALA A 65 7.16 -9.72 -9.55
N ASN A 66 8.10 -8.84 -9.94
CA ASN A 66 9.46 -8.85 -9.38
C ASN A 66 9.50 -8.38 -7.92
N ASP A 67 8.71 -7.36 -7.56
CA ASP A 67 8.64 -6.85 -6.20
C ASP A 67 8.00 -7.89 -5.25
N GLU A 68 6.98 -8.61 -5.71
CA GLU A 68 6.41 -9.73 -4.97
C GLU A 68 7.46 -10.84 -4.75
N LYS A 69 8.20 -11.22 -5.78
CA LYS A 69 9.29 -12.22 -5.66
C LYS A 69 10.38 -11.74 -4.71
N ALA A 70 10.75 -10.45 -4.76
CA ALA A 70 11.74 -9.87 -3.87
C ALA A 70 11.27 -9.93 -2.40
N LEU A 71 9.98 -9.68 -2.14
CA LEU A 71 9.39 -9.82 -0.81
C LEU A 71 9.48 -11.27 -0.28
N PHE A 72 9.17 -12.26 -1.13
CA PHE A 72 9.32 -13.67 -0.76
C PHE A 72 10.79 -14.06 -0.52
N ALA A 73 11.69 -13.56 -1.36
CA ALA A 73 13.12 -13.75 -1.19
C ALA A 73 13.56 -13.22 0.18
N GLU A 74 13.11 -12.02 0.58
CA GLU A 74 13.41 -11.42 1.89
C GLU A 74 13.04 -12.33 3.08
N TRP A 75 11.93 -13.06 2.97
CA TRP A 75 11.49 -13.96 4.04
C TRP A 75 12.28 -15.26 4.08
N THR A 76 12.82 -15.68 2.94
CA THR A 76 13.55 -16.93 2.76
C THR A 76 15.07 -16.77 2.75
N VAL A 77 15.58 -15.53 2.88
CA VAL A 77 17.02 -15.25 2.95
C VAL A 77 17.70 -16.08 4.05
N GLU A 78 18.79 -16.74 3.66
CA GLU A 78 19.77 -17.42 4.53
C GLU A 78 19.22 -18.53 5.43
N LEU A 79 18.00 -19.03 5.17
CA LEU A 79 17.36 -20.08 5.97
C LEU A 79 17.30 -19.73 7.47
N LYS A 80 17.25 -18.42 7.80
CA LYS A 80 17.30 -17.92 9.18
C LYS A 80 15.99 -18.13 9.94
N LYS A 81 14.86 -18.07 9.23
CA LYS A 81 13.51 -18.16 9.80
C LYS A 81 12.99 -19.58 9.73
N SER A 82 12.19 -20.01 10.70
CA SER A 82 11.58 -21.34 10.61
C SER A 82 10.57 -21.37 9.47
N PRO A 83 10.33 -22.54 8.84
CA PRO A 83 9.27 -22.69 7.86
C PRO A 83 7.88 -22.29 8.37
N ALA A 84 7.62 -22.39 9.67
CA ALA A 84 6.36 -21.96 10.27
C ALA A 84 6.22 -20.43 10.23
N ASP A 85 7.27 -19.69 10.60
CA ASP A 85 7.25 -18.22 10.61
C ASP A 85 7.05 -17.64 9.21
N VAL A 86 7.66 -18.25 8.20
CA VAL A 86 7.50 -17.83 6.80
C VAL A 86 6.06 -18.04 6.32
N ARG A 87 5.45 -19.18 6.67
CA ARG A 87 4.02 -19.45 6.38
C ARG A 87 3.11 -18.45 7.08
N GLU A 88 3.35 -18.17 8.35
CA GLU A 88 2.56 -17.20 9.11
C GLU A 88 2.60 -15.81 8.47
N LYS A 89 3.79 -15.34 8.04
CA LYS A 89 3.92 -14.05 7.34
C LYS A 89 3.14 -14.02 6.03
N PHE A 90 3.21 -15.10 5.25
CA PHE A 90 2.44 -15.20 4.01
C PHE A 90 0.93 -15.19 4.28
N ASP A 91 0.45 -16.00 5.22
CA ASP A 91 -0.97 -16.07 5.56
C ASP A 91 -1.49 -14.71 6.06
N ASN A 92 -0.69 -13.99 6.86
CA ASN A 92 -1.02 -12.65 7.30
C ASN A 92 -1.09 -11.64 6.14
N LEU A 93 -0.19 -11.74 5.15
CA LEU A 93 -0.24 -10.91 3.95
C LEU A 93 -1.48 -11.22 3.12
N VAL A 94 -1.80 -12.51 2.91
CA VAL A 94 -2.99 -12.97 2.21
C VAL A 94 -4.26 -12.42 2.85
N ARG A 95 -4.37 -12.49 4.18
CA ARG A 95 -5.50 -11.91 4.94
C ARG A 95 -5.61 -10.41 4.70
N LYS A 96 -4.53 -9.65 4.87
CA LYS A 96 -4.51 -8.20 4.64
C LYS A 96 -4.95 -7.83 3.22
N LYS A 97 -4.49 -8.56 2.21
CA LYS A 97 -4.88 -8.33 0.81
C LYS A 97 -6.37 -8.59 0.59
N ARG A 98 -6.91 -9.68 1.16
CA ARG A 98 -8.35 -9.99 1.12
C ARG A 98 -9.18 -8.90 1.82
N ASP A 99 -8.73 -8.44 2.98
CA ASP A 99 -9.43 -7.38 3.73
C ASP A 99 -9.46 -6.06 2.97
N LEU A 100 -8.33 -5.67 2.36
CA LEU A 100 -8.25 -4.48 1.51
C LEU A 100 -9.19 -4.60 0.30
N PHE A 101 -9.13 -5.71 -0.42
CA PHE A 101 -10.01 -5.97 -1.56
C PHE A 101 -11.49 -5.89 -1.18
N ASN A 102 -11.89 -6.51 -0.06
CA ASN A 102 -13.26 -6.47 0.41
C ASN A 102 -13.70 -5.04 0.79
N LYS A 103 -12.82 -4.25 1.43
CA LYS A 103 -13.11 -2.85 1.74
C LYS A 103 -13.31 -2.01 0.49
N ASP A 104 -12.42 -2.17 -0.49
CA ASP A 104 -12.53 -1.46 -1.77
C ASP A 104 -13.80 -1.84 -2.50
N MET A 105 -14.19 -3.13 -2.46
CA MET A 105 -15.42 -3.59 -3.09
C MET A 105 -16.68 -3.03 -2.42
N THR A 106 -16.71 -2.98 -1.09
CA THR A 106 -17.79 -2.32 -0.36
C THR A 106 -17.88 -0.85 -0.72
N LYS A 107 -16.75 -0.14 -0.73
CA LYS A 107 -16.69 1.29 -1.08
C LYS A 107 -17.18 1.55 -2.51
N THR A 108 -16.76 0.73 -3.47
CA THR A 108 -17.20 0.83 -4.87
C THR A 108 -18.72 0.65 -4.99
N ARG A 109 -19.30 -0.33 -4.29
CA ARG A 109 -20.77 -0.50 -4.23
C ARG A 109 -21.47 0.70 -3.62
N GLU A 110 -20.98 1.22 -2.50
CA GLU A 110 -21.58 2.40 -1.86
C GLU A 110 -21.53 3.63 -2.77
N GLN A 111 -20.41 3.86 -3.45
CA GLN A 111 -20.26 4.96 -4.39
C GLN A 111 -21.20 4.83 -5.58
N PHE A 112 -21.35 3.61 -6.12
CA PHE A 112 -22.29 3.33 -7.20
C PHE A 112 -23.74 3.61 -6.78
N THR A 113 -24.17 3.09 -5.62
CA THR A 113 -25.51 3.32 -5.08
C THR A 113 -25.79 4.81 -4.88
N LYS A 114 -24.86 5.55 -4.25
CA LYS A 114 -25.00 7.01 -4.06
C LYS A 114 -25.10 7.76 -5.38
N SER A 115 -24.32 7.34 -6.38
CA SER A 115 -24.34 7.93 -7.73
C SER A 115 -25.68 7.69 -8.42
N LEU A 116 -26.23 6.48 -8.34
CA LEU A 116 -27.57 6.17 -8.88
C LEU A 116 -28.67 6.96 -8.18
N GLU A 117 -28.68 6.98 -6.84
CA GLU A 117 -29.66 7.72 -6.05
C GLU A 117 -29.67 9.20 -6.42
N LYS A 118 -28.49 9.81 -6.53
CA LYS A 118 -28.36 11.21 -6.95
C LYS A 118 -28.90 11.42 -8.37
N LYS A 119 -28.46 10.60 -9.33
CA LYS A 119 -28.93 10.71 -10.73
C LYS A 119 -30.45 10.55 -10.82
N ARG A 120 -31.04 9.66 -10.02
CA ARG A 120 -32.48 9.43 -9.98
C ARG A 120 -33.23 10.62 -9.39
N ALA A 121 -32.74 11.17 -8.28
CA ALA A 121 -33.30 12.37 -7.69
C ALA A 121 -33.25 13.56 -8.66
N ASP A 122 -32.11 13.77 -9.31
CA ASP A 122 -31.92 14.84 -10.31
C ASP A 122 -32.87 14.66 -11.50
N PHE A 123 -33.03 13.43 -12.01
CA PHE A 123 -33.95 13.11 -13.09
C PHE A 123 -35.42 13.36 -12.72
N LEU A 124 -35.86 12.92 -11.53
CA LEU A 124 -37.23 13.15 -11.07
C LEU A 124 -37.53 14.63 -10.88
N LYS A 125 -36.55 15.40 -10.39
CA LYS A 125 -36.66 16.86 -10.27
C LYS A 125 -36.76 17.54 -11.63
N ASP A 126 -36.00 17.10 -12.62
CA ASP A 126 -36.09 17.59 -14.00
C ASP A 126 -37.47 17.31 -14.61
N LEU A 127 -38.00 16.09 -14.47
CA LEU A 127 -39.35 15.75 -14.93
C LEU A 127 -40.41 16.62 -14.25
N GLU A 128 -40.29 16.87 -12.95
CA GLU A 128 -41.20 17.74 -12.21
C GLU A 128 -41.13 19.19 -12.70
N SER A 129 -39.92 19.71 -12.93
CA SER A 129 -39.72 21.06 -13.50
C SER A 129 -40.37 21.18 -14.87
N LYS A 130 -40.08 20.25 -15.79
CA LYS A 130 -40.67 20.21 -17.13
C LYS A 130 -42.20 20.23 -17.06
N ARG A 131 -42.80 19.43 -16.17
CA ARG A 131 -44.26 19.41 -15.96
C ARG A 131 -44.80 20.75 -15.46
N LYS A 132 -44.13 21.37 -14.49
CA LYS A 132 -44.52 22.70 -13.96
C LYS A 132 -44.42 23.79 -15.02
N ASP A 133 -43.32 23.81 -15.76
CA ASP A 133 -43.06 24.79 -16.81
C ASP A 133 -44.09 24.66 -17.94
N PHE A 134 -44.44 23.44 -18.33
CA PHE A 134 -45.48 23.18 -19.32
C PHE A 134 -46.88 23.55 -18.81
N ALA A 135 -47.21 23.28 -17.54
CA ALA A 135 -48.49 23.61 -16.94
C ALA A 135 -48.77 25.13 -16.88
N ASN A 136 -47.72 25.95 -16.82
CA ASN A 136 -47.83 27.41 -16.83
C ASN A 136 -48.14 27.99 -18.23
N GLN A 137 -48.09 27.17 -19.29
CA GLN A 137 -48.34 27.60 -20.66
C GLN A 137 -49.76 27.20 -21.10
N LYS A 138 -50.43 28.09 -21.84
CA LYS A 138 -51.67 27.72 -22.55
C LYS A 138 -51.30 26.90 -23.79
N LYS A 139 -51.66 25.61 -23.78
CA LYS A 139 -51.38 24.65 -24.85
C LYS A 139 -52.65 24.01 -25.37
N SER A 140 -52.64 23.65 -26.66
CA SER A 140 -53.71 22.89 -27.31
C SER A 140 -53.81 21.47 -26.73
N ARG A 141 -54.89 20.76 -27.05
CA ARG A 141 -55.06 19.37 -26.59
C ARG A 141 -54.01 18.44 -27.17
N ASP A 142 -53.66 18.62 -28.45
CA ASP A 142 -52.71 17.75 -29.14
C ASP A 142 -51.29 17.96 -28.58
N GLU A 143 -50.88 19.22 -28.36
CA GLU A 143 -49.59 19.54 -27.72
C GLU A 143 -49.47 18.93 -26.31
N LYS A 144 -50.58 18.87 -25.55
CA LYS A 144 -50.59 18.21 -24.24
C LYS A 144 -50.36 16.72 -24.35
N ASN A 145 -51.04 16.06 -25.29
CA ASN A 145 -50.88 14.62 -25.50
C ASN A 145 -49.44 14.28 -25.88
N ASP A 146 -48.87 15.02 -26.83
CA ASP A 146 -47.50 14.81 -27.30
C ASP A 146 -46.48 14.99 -26.17
N PHE A 147 -46.62 16.06 -25.38
CA PHE A 147 -45.74 16.32 -24.24
C PHE A 147 -45.78 15.20 -23.19
N PHE A 148 -46.97 14.71 -22.81
CA PHE A 148 -47.08 13.66 -21.81
C PHE A 148 -46.61 12.30 -22.34
N ASN A 149 -46.81 12.01 -23.62
CA ASN A 149 -46.27 10.82 -24.27
C ASN A 149 -44.74 10.85 -24.29
N GLU A 150 -44.14 12.00 -24.62
CA GLU A 150 -42.68 12.18 -24.60
C GLU A 150 -42.12 12.01 -23.19
N LEU A 151 -42.73 12.64 -22.18
CA LEU A 151 -42.31 12.48 -20.79
C LEU A 151 -42.39 11.02 -20.30
N ASP A 152 -43.41 10.27 -20.70
CA ASP A 152 -43.53 8.87 -20.32
C ASP A 152 -42.48 8.01 -21.05
N GLY A 153 -42.19 8.31 -22.31
CA GLY A 153 -41.07 7.74 -23.06
C GLY A 153 -39.73 7.97 -22.35
N GLN A 154 -39.41 9.23 -22.05
CA GLN A 154 -38.18 9.60 -21.31
C GLN A 154 -38.08 8.85 -19.97
N ARG A 155 -39.20 8.74 -19.24
CA ARG A 155 -39.25 8.01 -17.98
C ARG A 155 -38.95 6.53 -18.16
N ARG A 156 -39.59 5.88 -19.13
CA ARG A 156 -39.37 4.45 -19.41
C ARG A 156 -37.93 4.19 -19.80
N ASP A 157 -37.37 5.00 -20.68
CA ASP A 157 -36.02 4.82 -21.20
C ASP A 157 -34.99 5.01 -20.09
N TYR A 158 -35.15 6.03 -19.24
CA TYR A 158 -34.29 6.24 -18.06
C TYR A 158 -34.25 5.02 -17.13
N PHE A 159 -35.41 4.45 -16.78
CA PHE A 159 -35.46 3.30 -15.88
C PHE A 159 -34.95 2.00 -16.53
N SER A 160 -35.07 1.87 -17.85
CA SER A 160 -34.44 0.78 -18.60
C SER A 160 -32.92 0.89 -18.52
N GLU A 161 -32.35 2.06 -18.81
CA GLU A 161 -30.92 2.30 -18.70
C GLU A 161 -30.39 2.14 -17.27
N GLU A 162 -31.15 2.58 -16.25
CA GLU A 162 -30.77 2.43 -14.83
C GLU A 162 -30.64 0.94 -14.48
N LYS A 163 -31.57 0.11 -14.97
CA LYS A 163 -31.53 -1.35 -14.79
C LYS A 163 -30.29 -1.95 -15.47
N GLU A 164 -30.03 -1.61 -16.72
CA GLU A 164 -28.86 -2.10 -17.47
C GLU A 164 -27.55 -1.70 -16.78
N LYS A 165 -27.41 -0.45 -16.35
CA LYS A 165 -26.23 0.03 -15.60
C LYS A 165 -26.01 -0.75 -14.31
N ARG A 166 -27.09 -1.14 -13.61
CA ARG A 166 -26.99 -1.99 -12.41
C ARG A 166 -26.55 -3.41 -12.77
N GLU A 167 -27.10 -4.00 -13.83
CA GLU A 167 -26.71 -5.34 -14.28
C GLU A 167 -25.23 -5.39 -14.72
N GLU A 168 -24.77 -4.39 -15.46
CA GLU A 168 -23.38 -4.24 -15.88
C GLU A 168 -22.45 -4.08 -14.67
N PHE A 169 -22.83 -3.23 -13.71
CA PHE A 169 -22.07 -3.06 -12.48
C PHE A 169 -21.93 -4.37 -11.69
N GLU A 170 -23.02 -5.12 -11.50
CA GLU A 170 -22.99 -6.39 -10.77
C GLU A 170 -22.23 -7.49 -11.54
N ALA A 171 -22.22 -7.45 -12.88
CA ALA A 171 -21.36 -8.31 -13.68
C ALA A 171 -19.88 -8.00 -13.43
N ASN A 172 -19.50 -6.72 -13.52
CA ASN A 172 -18.12 -6.27 -13.29
C ASN A 172 -17.63 -6.64 -11.87
N VAL A 173 -18.46 -6.42 -10.86
CA VAL A 173 -18.12 -6.78 -9.47
C VAL A 173 -17.91 -8.29 -9.30
N ARG A 174 -18.71 -9.13 -9.97
CA ARG A 174 -18.51 -10.58 -9.97
C ARG A 174 -17.19 -10.97 -10.64
N ASP A 175 -16.89 -10.37 -11.79
CA ASP A 175 -15.65 -10.63 -12.53
C ASP A 175 -14.41 -10.19 -11.75
N GLN A 176 -14.43 -8.99 -11.15
CA GLN A 176 -13.35 -8.52 -10.28
C GLN A 176 -13.09 -9.48 -9.12
N ARG A 177 -14.16 -9.99 -8.49
CA ARG A 177 -14.03 -10.96 -7.40
C ARG A 177 -13.43 -12.28 -7.87
N LYS A 178 -13.87 -12.79 -9.01
CA LYS A 178 -13.34 -14.01 -9.60
C LYS A 178 -11.84 -13.84 -9.91
N ASN A 179 -11.48 -12.78 -10.64
CA ASN A 179 -10.09 -12.49 -11.01
C ASN A 179 -9.19 -12.37 -9.77
N PHE A 180 -9.68 -11.74 -8.70
CA PHE A 180 -8.95 -11.65 -7.45
C PHE A 180 -8.74 -13.03 -6.78
N GLU A 181 -9.78 -13.86 -6.69
CA GLU A 181 -9.63 -15.20 -6.10
C GLU A 181 -8.71 -16.11 -6.93
N ASP A 182 -8.81 -16.04 -8.27
CA ASP A 182 -7.93 -16.78 -9.18
C ASP A 182 -6.45 -16.36 -8.99
N TYR A 183 -6.19 -15.05 -8.91
CA TYR A 183 -4.86 -14.52 -8.58
C TYR A 183 -4.38 -15.01 -7.21
N MET A 184 -5.22 -14.96 -6.17
CA MET A 184 -4.82 -15.42 -4.83
C MET A 184 -4.56 -16.93 -4.79
N ALA A 185 -5.30 -17.72 -5.58
CA ALA A 185 -5.07 -19.16 -5.72
C ALA A 185 -3.72 -19.44 -6.40
N GLU A 186 -3.41 -18.72 -7.48
CA GLU A 186 -2.11 -18.82 -8.17
C GLU A 186 -0.96 -18.48 -7.23
N LYS A 187 -1.04 -17.37 -6.49
CA LYS A 187 0.01 -16.95 -5.54
C LYS A 187 0.19 -17.97 -4.41
N ARG A 188 -0.89 -18.56 -3.91
CA ARG A 188 -0.82 -19.60 -2.89
C ARG A 188 -0.17 -20.88 -3.42
N ALA A 189 -0.49 -21.27 -4.66
CA ALA A 189 0.14 -22.42 -5.30
C ALA A 189 1.65 -22.19 -5.50
N GLY A 190 2.03 -21.02 -6.01
CA GLY A 190 3.44 -20.61 -6.16
C GLY A 190 4.19 -20.64 -4.83
N PHE A 191 3.62 -20.00 -3.79
CA PHE A 191 4.18 -20.00 -2.45
C PHE A 191 4.38 -21.42 -1.91
N ASN A 192 3.38 -22.29 -2.01
CA ASN A 192 3.48 -23.67 -1.51
C ASN A 192 4.59 -24.46 -2.20
N SER A 193 4.79 -24.24 -3.50
CA SER A 193 5.88 -24.86 -4.26
C SER A 193 7.25 -24.44 -3.73
N GLU A 194 7.49 -23.13 -3.61
CA GLU A 194 8.74 -22.57 -3.08
C GLU A 194 8.99 -22.98 -1.62
N MET A 195 7.92 -22.99 -0.83
CA MET A 195 7.95 -23.34 0.59
C MET A 195 8.37 -24.79 0.84
N LYS A 196 8.04 -25.70 -0.09
CA LYS A 196 8.48 -27.10 -0.03
C LYS A 196 10.00 -27.17 -0.15
N SER A 197 10.57 -26.57 -1.19
CA SER A 197 12.02 -26.52 -1.40
C SER A 197 12.74 -25.77 -0.27
N TYR A 198 12.16 -24.70 0.26
CA TYR A 198 12.71 -24.00 1.43
C TYR A 198 12.75 -24.90 2.67
N THR A 199 11.66 -25.61 2.96
CA THR A 199 11.55 -26.49 4.13
C THR A 199 12.59 -27.61 4.08
N GLU A 200 12.78 -28.22 2.90
CA GLU A 200 13.81 -29.25 2.68
C GLU A 200 15.21 -28.72 3.00
N LYS A 201 15.59 -27.57 2.42
CA LYS A 201 16.89 -26.92 2.66
C LYS A 201 17.08 -26.52 4.12
N TYR A 202 16.04 -25.99 4.76
CA TYR A 202 16.07 -25.62 6.18
C TYR A 202 16.35 -26.84 7.05
N ASN A 203 15.64 -27.94 6.83
CA ASN A 203 15.81 -29.17 7.61
C ASN A 203 17.22 -29.78 7.44
N LEU A 204 17.77 -29.76 6.22
CA LEU A 204 19.15 -30.20 5.97
C LEU A 204 20.16 -29.36 6.78
N LYS A 205 20.06 -28.03 6.71
CA LYS A 205 20.92 -27.12 7.48
C LYS A 205 20.81 -27.35 8.99
N GLN A 206 19.59 -27.55 9.50
CA GLN A 206 19.38 -27.85 10.92
C GLN A 206 19.96 -29.22 11.32
N ALA A 207 19.92 -30.21 10.43
CA ALA A 207 20.53 -31.52 10.68
C ALA A 207 22.07 -31.44 10.67
N GLU A 208 22.67 -30.64 9.80
CA GLU A 208 24.11 -30.38 9.78
C GLU A 208 24.58 -29.67 11.06
N LEU A 209 23.86 -28.65 11.49
CA LEU A 209 24.17 -27.91 12.74
C LEU A 209 24.07 -28.80 13.99
N LYS A 210 23.23 -29.83 13.98
CA LYS A 210 23.10 -30.79 15.10
C LYS A 210 24.20 -31.86 15.12
N LYS A 211 24.94 -32.02 14.01
CA LYS A 211 26.04 -33.00 13.89
C LYS A 211 27.41 -32.40 14.25
N GLN A 212 27.51 -31.08 14.31
CA GLN A 212 28.69 -30.33 14.79
C GLN A 212 28.60 -30.14 16.30
#